data_AF-A0A376CXI4-F1
#
_entry.id   AF-A0A376CXI4-F1
#
_cell.length_a   1.000
_cell.length_b   1.000
_cell.length_c   1.000
_cell.angle_alpha   90.00
_cell.angle_beta   90.00
_cell.angle_gamma   90.00
#
_symmetry.space_group_name_H-M   'P 1'
#
loop_
_entity.id
_entity.type
_entity.pdbx_description
1 polymer ?
#
loop_
_entity_poly.entity_id
_entity_poly.type
_entity_poly.pdbx_seq_one_letter_code
_entity_poly.pdbx_strand_id
1 'polypeptide(L)'
;MALKKIRQGPVVFFYNGEKWEIMGGTPDGWKTWGIGRIYPPPGTYWLELTETSTVELRPSEMGVKIAQQKVVTIKEGDYLLSMYAKKGDALMLTQL
;
A
#
# COMPACT_ATOMS: atom_id res chain seq x y z
N MET A 1 -21.65 -23.60 -6.54
CA MET A 1 -20.98 -22.33 -6.94
C MET A 1 -19.59 -22.31 -6.31
N ALA A 2 -18.60 -21.85 -7.10
CA ALA A 2 -17.18 -22.12 -6.93
C ALA A 2 -16.56 -21.53 -5.65
N LEU A 3 -15.59 -22.27 -5.07
CA LEU A 3 -14.64 -21.78 -4.08
C LEU A 3 -13.93 -20.54 -4.64
N LYS A 4 -14.34 -19.35 -4.20
CA LYS A 4 -13.65 -18.11 -4.52
C LYS A 4 -12.77 -17.71 -3.34
N LYS A 5 -11.54 -18.23 -3.30
CA LYS A 5 -10.48 -17.66 -2.50
C LYS A 5 -9.13 -17.98 -3.11
N ILE A 6 -8.46 -16.96 -3.67
CA ILE A 6 -7.08 -16.59 -3.30
C ILE A 6 -6.94 -15.07 -3.57
N ARG A 7 -7.19 -14.23 -2.56
CA ARG A 7 -6.77 -12.81 -2.55
C ARG A 7 -6.30 -12.44 -1.14
N GLN A 8 -5.33 -13.19 -0.63
CA GLN A 8 -4.54 -12.76 0.53
C GLN A 8 -3.05 -12.97 0.23
N GLY A 9 -2.66 -12.78 -1.04
CA GLY A 9 -1.26 -12.66 -1.42
C GLY A 9 -0.79 -11.22 -1.24
N PRO A 10 0.54 -10.98 -1.32
CA PRO A 10 1.07 -9.63 -1.31
C PRO A 10 0.41 -8.77 -2.38
N VAL A 11 0.03 -7.55 -2.02
CA VAL A 11 -0.46 -6.54 -2.95
C VAL A 11 0.71 -5.63 -3.29
N VAL A 12 1.06 -5.57 -4.57
CA VAL A 12 2.17 -4.75 -5.06
C VAL A 12 1.62 -3.51 -5.74
N PHE A 13 1.94 -2.36 -5.17
CA PHE A 13 1.73 -1.06 -5.77
C PHE A 13 2.99 -0.69 -6.54
N PHE A 14 2.84 -0.21 -7.77
CA PHE A 14 3.94 0.18 -8.64
C PHE A 14 3.72 1.58 -9.18
N TYR A 15 4.75 2.43 -9.12
CA TYR A 15 4.70 3.76 -9.70
C TYR A 15 5.24 3.74 -11.14
N ASN A 16 4.35 3.95 -12.11
CA ASN A 16 4.71 3.88 -13.54
C ASN A 16 5.38 5.17 -14.07
N GLY A 17 5.50 6.21 -13.23
CA GLY A 17 6.00 7.53 -13.59
C GLY A 17 4.94 8.63 -13.51
N GLU A 18 3.67 8.27 -13.55
CA GLU A 18 2.53 9.20 -13.52
C GLU A 18 1.57 8.93 -12.38
N LYS A 19 1.29 7.65 -12.09
CA LYS A 19 0.34 7.23 -11.06
C LYS A 19 0.77 5.90 -10.43
N TRP A 20 0.18 5.62 -9.28
CA TRP A 20 0.27 4.32 -8.63
C TRP A 20 -0.75 3.35 -9.20
N GLU A 21 -0.28 2.16 -9.58
CA GLU A 21 -1.10 1.05 -10.08
C GLU A 21 -0.92 -0.20 -9.20
N ILE A 22 -1.89 -1.10 -9.18
CA ILE A 22 -1.81 -2.37 -8.44
C ILE A 22 -1.47 -3.48 -9.44
N MET A 23 -0.29 -4.09 -9.28
CA MET A 23 0.11 -5.24 -10.09
C MET A 23 -0.74 -6.46 -9.72
N GLY A 24 -1.26 -7.17 -10.72
CA GLY A 24 -2.14 -8.34 -10.50
C GLY A 24 -3.61 -8.00 -10.23
N GLY A 25 -3.97 -6.71 -10.30
CA GLY A 25 -5.34 -6.22 -10.16
C GLY A 25 -5.74 -5.91 -8.72
N THR A 26 -6.66 -4.95 -8.55
CA THR A 26 -7.10 -4.44 -7.25
C THR A 26 -7.85 -5.50 -6.46
N PRO A 27 -7.34 -5.96 -5.29
CA PRO A 27 -8.08 -6.83 -4.39
C PRO A 27 -9.32 -6.14 -3.82
N ASP A 28 -10.31 -6.92 -3.41
CA ASP A 28 -11.58 -6.36 -2.92
C ASP A 28 -11.33 -5.48 -1.68
N GLY A 29 -11.92 -4.28 -1.66
CA GLY A 29 -11.77 -3.32 -0.55
C GLY A 29 -10.57 -2.38 -0.65
N TRP A 30 -9.62 -2.62 -1.56
CA TRP A 30 -8.47 -1.73 -1.75
C TRP A 30 -8.80 -0.56 -2.67
N LYS A 31 -8.26 0.62 -2.36
CA LYS A 31 -8.38 1.81 -3.22
C LYS A 31 -7.03 2.53 -3.34
N THR A 32 -6.70 2.98 -4.55
CA THR A 32 -5.57 3.87 -4.82
C THR A 32 -6.06 5.15 -5.47
N TRP A 33 -5.47 6.27 -5.09
CA TRP A 33 -5.69 7.58 -5.73
C TRP A 33 -4.37 8.05 -6.33
N GLY A 34 -4.46 8.75 -7.47
CA GLY A 34 -3.30 9.05 -8.34
C GLY A 34 -2.13 9.74 -7.65
N ILE A 35 -2.38 10.48 -6.57
CA ILE A 35 -1.37 11.20 -5.77
C ILE A 35 -0.67 10.32 -4.70
N GLY A 36 -0.57 9.01 -4.92
CA GLY A 36 0.12 8.10 -4.01
C GLY A 36 -0.58 7.87 -2.67
N ARG A 37 -1.90 8.08 -2.61
CA ARG A 37 -2.73 7.66 -1.47
C ARG A 37 -3.24 6.25 -1.70
N ILE A 38 -2.92 5.37 -0.76
CA ILE A 38 -3.29 3.96 -0.78
C ILE A 38 -4.13 3.70 0.46
N TYR A 39 -5.33 3.14 0.27
CA TYR A 39 -6.30 2.84 1.32
C TYR A 39 -6.48 1.32 1.41
N PRO A 40 -5.65 0.64 2.22
CA PRO A 40 -5.85 -0.76 2.52
C PRO A 40 -7.08 -0.95 3.41
N PRO A 41 -7.74 -2.12 3.35
CA PRO A 41 -8.68 -2.52 4.38
C PRO A 41 -8.01 -2.51 5.77
N PRO A 42 -8.77 -2.33 6.86
CA PRO A 42 -8.23 -2.43 8.21
C PRO A 42 -7.54 -3.78 8.44
N GLY A 43 -6.39 -3.77 9.13
CA GLY A 43 -5.61 -4.97 9.39
C GLY A 43 -4.16 -4.67 9.71
N THR A 44 -3.41 -5.72 10.02
CA THR A 44 -1.96 -5.65 10.21
C THR A 44 -1.27 -6.18 8.96
N TYR A 45 -0.28 -5.42 8.49
CA TYR A 45 0.43 -5.70 7.25
C TYR A 45 1.93 -5.67 7.48
N TRP A 46 2.62 -6.58 6.81
CA TRP A 46 4.03 -6.43 6.51
C TRP A 46 4.18 -5.51 5.29
N LEU A 47 4.87 -4.39 5.47
CA LEU A 47 5.10 -3.38 4.44
C LEU A 47 6.55 -3.47 3.97
N GLU A 48 6.76 -3.63 2.67
CA GLU A 48 8.07 -3.60 2.03
C GLU A 48 8.14 -2.50 0.98
N LEU A 49 9.29 -1.81 0.94
CA LEU A 49 9.57 -0.69 0.06
C LEU A 49 10.75 -1.06 -0.83
N THR A 50 10.71 -0.65 -2.09
CA THR A 50 11.96 -0.47 -2.85
C THR A 50 12.79 0.61 -2.16
N GLU A 51 14.11 0.43 -2.12
CA GLU A 51 15.03 1.22 -1.28
C GLU A 51 14.90 2.75 -1.44
N THR A 52 14.39 3.21 -2.58
CA THR A 52 14.25 4.63 -2.90
C THR A 52 12.91 5.25 -2.50
N SER A 53 11.93 4.46 -2.09
CA SER A 53 10.59 4.96 -1.78
C SER A 53 10.43 5.28 -0.29
N THR A 54 9.72 6.38 0.01
CA THR A 54 9.31 6.72 1.38
C THR A 54 7.80 6.80 1.44
N VAL A 55 7.21 6.17 2.46
CA VAL A 55 5.77 6.24 2.72
C VAL A 55 5.50 6.74 4.14
N GLU A 56 4.39 7.43 4.31
CA GLU A 56 3.85 7.80 5.61
C GLU A 56 2.55 7.05 5.86
N LEU A 57 2.40 6.48 7.06
CA LEU A 57 1.08 6.10 7.54
C LEU A 57 0.42 7.34 8.14
N ARG A 58 -0.78 7.70 7.65
CA ARG A 58 -1.54 8.86 8.11
C ARG A 58 -2.86 8.45 8.76
N PRO A 59 -2.89 8.34 10.09
CA PRO A 59 -4.12 8.39 10.88
C PRO A 59 -4.71 9.80 10.85
N SER A 60 -5.63 10.02 9.90
CA SER A 60 -6.44 11.22 9.62
C SER A 60 -5.76 12.60 9.58
N GLU A 61 -4.83 12.96 10.48
CA GLU A 61 -4.09 14.24 10.49
C GLU A 61 -2.67 14.16 11.07
N MET A 62 -2.25 13.03 11.67
CA MET A 62 -0.88 12.85 12.16
C MET A 62 -0.12 11.88 11.25
N GLY A 63 1.11 12.22 10.87
CA GLY A 63 1.94 11.38 10.00
C GLY A 63 3.02 10.62 10.76
N VAL A 64 3.20 9.35 10.44
CA VAL A 64 4.37 8.57 10.87
C VAL A 64 5.18 8.18 9.63
N LYS A 65 6.42 8.67 9.57
CA LYS A 65 7.36 8.33 8.48
C LYS A 65 7.81 6.87 8.59
N ILE A 66 7.75 6.16 7.47
CA ILE A 66 8.24 4.79 7.33
C ILE A 66 9.29 4.79 6.22
N ALA A 67 10.54 4.52 6.59
CA ALA A 67 11.68 4.58 5.69
C ALA A 67 12.13 3.20 5.17
N GLN A 68 11.67 2.10 5.77
CA GLN A 68 12.12 0.72 5.48
C GLN A 68 11.03 -0.30 5.85
N GLN A 69 11.30 -1.58 5.59
CA GLN A 69 10.40 -2.69 5.88
C GLN A 69 9.90 -2.66 7.33
N LYS A 70 8.58 -2.72 7.53
CA LYS A 70 8.00 -2.64 8.87
C LYS A 70 6.61 -3.29 8.92
N VAL A 71 6.27 -3.84 10.09
CA VAL A 71 4.88 -4.15 10.43
C VAL A 71 4.11 -2.86 10.72
N VAL A 72 2.97 -2.69 10.05
CA VAL A 72 2.04 -1.57 10.27
C VAL A 72 0.64 -2.10 10.57
N THR A 73 -0.08 -1.42 11.46
CA THR A 73 -1.51 -1.70 11.71
C THR A 73 -2.32 -0.53 11.19
N ILE A 74 -3.26 -0.82 10.30
CA ILE A 74 -4.11 0.14 9.60
C ILE A 74 -5.52 0.01 10.16
N LYS A 75 -6.11 1.12 10.58
CA LYS A 75 -7.50 1.21 11.04
C LYS A 75 -8.39 1.75 9.93
N GLU A 76 -9.70 1.72 10.15
CA GLU A 76 -10.65 2.33 9.23
C GLU A 76 -10.37 3.83 9.07
N GLY A 77 -10.25 4.29 7.82
CA GLY A 77 -9.94 5.68 7.48
C GLY A 77 -8.44 6.00 7.37
N ASP A 78 -7.56 5.13 7.87
CA ASP A 78 -6.11 5.28 7.71
C ASP A 78 -5.71 5.07 6.23
N TYR A 79 -4.64 5.75 5.82
CA TYR A 79 -4.07 5.57 4.48
C TYR A 79 -2.55 5.69 4.51
N LEU A 80 -1.91 5.06 3.53
CA LEU A 80 -0.50 5.25 3.25
C LEU A 80 -0.35 6.36 2.21
N LEU A 81 0.55 7.30 2.45
CA LEU A 81 0.92 8.36 1.52
C LEU A 81 2.36 8.17 1.05
N SER A 82 2.55 7.94 -0.24
CA SER A 82 3.89 7.93 -0.83
C SER A 82 4.41 9.36 -1.01
N MET A 83 5.52 9.69 -0.35
CA MET A 83 6.08 11.05 -0.32
C MET A 83 7.15 11.27 -1.40
N TYR A 84 7.92 10.22 -1.72
CA TYR A 84 8.98 10.26 -2.72
C TYR A 84 8.96 8.95 -3.49
N ALA A 85 8.42 8.98 -4.71
CA ALA A 85 8.35 7.84 -5.62
C ALA A 85 8.97 8.21 -6.96
N LYS A 86 9.79 7.32 -7.50
CA LYS A 86 10.37 7.37 -8.83
C LYS A 86 9.75 6.28 -9.69
N LYS A 87 9.76 6.46 -11.01
CA LYS A 87 9.31 5.43 -11.95
C LYS A 87 10.06 4.13 -11.64
N GLY A 88 9.34 3.05 -11.40
CA GLY A 88 9.92 1.78 -10.99
C GLY A 88 9.78 1.44 -9.51
N ASP A 89 9.48 2.43 -8.66
CA ASP A 89 9.29 2.17 -7.23
C ASP A 89 8.09 1.27 -6.97
N ALA A 90 8.24 0.40 -5.98
CA ALA A 90 7.20 -0.51 -5.56
C ALA A 90 7.03 -0.50 -4.04
N LEU A 91 5.78 -0.59 -3.63
CA LEU A 91 5.35 -0.84 -2.26
C LEU A 91 4.64 -2.19 -2.27
N MET A 92 5.09 -3.11 -1.44
CA MET A 92 4.42 -4.40 -1.24
C MET A 92 3.77 -4.44 0.14
N LEU A 93 2.52 -4.89 0.18
CA LEU A 93 1.76 -5.08 1.42
C LEU A 93 1.28 -6.52 1.51
N THR A 94 1.75 -7.23 2.54
CA THR A 94 1.35 -8.60 2.85
C THR A 94 0.52 -8.59 4.12
N GLN A 95 -0.75 -8.99 4.04
CA GLN A 95 -1.60 -9.10 5.24
C GLN A 95 -1.09 -10.23 6.14
N LEU A 96 -0.95 -9.96 7.44
CA LEU A 96 -0.57 -10.94 8.46
C LEU A 96 -1.80 -11.65 9.04
#